data_AF-A0A822GNV2-F1
#
_entry.id   AF-A0A822GNV2-F1
#
_cell.length_a   1.000
_cell.length_b   1.000
_cell.length_c   1.000
_cell.angle_alpha   90.00
_cell.angle_beta   90.00
_cell.angle_gamma   90.00
#
_symmetry.space_group_name_H-M   'P 1'
#
loop_
_entity.id
_entity.type
_entity.pdbx_description
1 polymer ?
#
loop_
_entity_poly.entity_id
_entity_poly.type
_entity_poly.pdbx_seq_one_letter_code
_entity_poly.pdbx_strand_id
1 'polypeptide(L)'
;MFISIPYFCFLSVPLRASSIDIHPNAKWSQNGLTVAGGKRSDSGNNQLYWPWGLYVDDDQTIYIADQSNHRIVEWKSGATNGKVVAGGNEDGNRPHQLSYPRDVIVDKERDSLIISDGGNKRVVRWSRRNGTSGETIISNIACWGLTMDENGSLYVVDDDKHEVRRYRMGDTKGTVVAGGSGEGNRLYQLSCPSYVFVDRDHSVYVSDSRNHRVMKWEEGATRGIIVAGGQRQGKSLTELDRPQGVVLDQRETVYVADFGNHRIMRWPKGAT
;
A
#
# COMPACT_ATOMS: atom_id res chain seq x y z
N MET A 1 -7.23 28.33 -1.44
CA MET A 1 -6.08 27.94 -0.59
C MET A 1 -5.90 26.44 -0.77
N PHE A 2 -5.09 26.02 -1.75
CA PHE A 2 -4.79 24.61 -1.98
C PHE A 2 -3.69 24.19 -1.01
N ILE A 3 -4.01 23.30 -0.07
CA ILE A 3 -3.03 22.71 0.83
C ILE A 3 -2.23 21.72 0.00
N SER A 4 -1.04 22.14 -0.42
CA SER A 4 0.01 21.26 -0.94
C SER A 4 0.41 20.31 0.19
N ILE A 5 0.04 19.04 0.07
CA ILE A 5 0.48 17.98 0.95
C ILE A 5 1.60 17.23 0.18
N PRO A 6 2.80 17.06 0.73
CA PRO A 6 3.82 16.22 0.10
C PRO A 6 3.43 14.74 0.29
N TYR A 7 3.34 13.98 -0.80
CA TYR A 7 2.93 12.57 -0.78
C TYR A 7 4.08 11.63 -1.15
N PHE A 8 4.27 10.58 -0.36
CA PHE A 8 5.26 9.53 -0.60
C PHE A 8 4.62 8.34 -1.31
N CYS A 9 5.38 7.70 -2.20
CA CYS A 9 5.03 6.39 -2.71
C CYS A 9 5.28 5.30 -1.66
N PHE A 10 4.41 4.30 -1.59
CA PHE A 10 4.59 3.13 -0.74
C PHE A 10 5.08 1.95 -1.58
N LEU A 11 6.13 1.29 -1.08
CA LEU A 11 6.67 0.07 -1.68
C LEU A 11 5.94 -1.14 -1.09
N SER A 12 5.11 -1.78 -1.90
CA SER A 12 4.62 -3.14 -1.67
C SER A 12 5.67 -4.11 -2.21
N VAL A 13 6.41 -4.78 -1.32
CA VAL A 13 7.41 -5.80 -1.69
C VAL A 13 6.80 -7.20 -1.55
N PRO A 14 7.09 -8.14 -2.48
CA PRO A 14 6.71 -9.54 -2.32
C PRO A 14 7.27 -10.11 -1.01
N LEU A 15 6.47 -10.95 -0.34
CA LEU A 15 6.83 -11.73 0.85
C LEU A 15 8.06 -12.64 0.67
N ARG A 16 8.56 -12.80 -0.57
CA ARG A 16 9.78 -13.52 -0.92
C ARG A 16 11.04 -12.66 -1.07
N ALA A 17 10.96 -11.34 -0.90
CA ALA A 17 12.17 -10.59 -0.59
C ALA A 17 12.63 -11.04 0.80
N SER A 18 13.55 -12.00 0.82
CA SER A 18 14.35 -12.35 1.98
C SER A 18 14.94 -11.05 2.55
N SER A 19 14.42 -10.62 3.70
CA SER A 19 14.89 -9.48 4.51
C SER A 19 14.98 -8.13 3.80
N ILE A 20 14.20 -7.17 4.30
CA ILE A 20 14.69 -5.80 4.40
C ILE A 20 15.53 -5.73 5.68
N ASP A 21 16.85 -5.96 5.61
CA ASP A 21 17.77 -5.67 6.73
C ASP A 21 18.33 -4.26 6.55
N ILE A 22 17.60 -3.25 7.03
CA ILE A 22 18.08 -1.86 7.00
C ILE A 22 18.99 -1.67 8.21
N HIS A 23 20.29 -1.92 7.98
CA HIS A 23 21.31 -1.69 8.99
C HIS A 23 21.31 -0.21 9.40
N PRO A 24 21.31 0.13 10.72
CA PRO A 24 21.21 1.52 11.19
C PRO A 24 22.32 2.44 10.68
N ASN A 25 23.47 1.87 10.35
CA ASN A 25 24.64 2.59 9.83
C ASN A 25 24.95 2.26 8.37
N ALA A 26 23.95 1.81 7.60
CA ALA A 26 24.14 1.56 6.18
C ALA A 26 24.68 2.83 5.49
N LYS A 27 25.85 2.72 4.85
CA LYS A 27 26.46 3.80 4.06
C LYS A 27 25.92 3.69 2.65
N TRP A 28 24.95 4.55 2.34
CA TRP A 28 24.34 4.63 1.01
C TRP A 28 25.17 5.51 0.09
N SER A 29 25.09 5.25 -1.22
CA SER A 29 25.52 6.24 -2.22
C SER A 29 24.81 7.57 -1.92
N GLN A 30 25.54 8.68 -1.94
CA GLN A 30 24.95 10.01 -1.73
C GLN A 30 24.05 10.44 -2.91
N ASN A 31 24.18 9.79 -4.06
CA ASN A 31 23.39 10.10 -5.26
C ASN A 31 22.23 9.11 -5.40
N GLY A 32 21.00 9.62 -5.36
CA GLY A 32 19.82 8.89 -5.76
C GLY A 32 19.78 8.70 -7.29
N LEU A 33 19.27 7.55 -7.73
CA LEU A 33 19.05 7.26 -9.14
C LEU A 33 17.55 7.27 -9.43
N THR A 34 17.11 8.03 -10.44
CA THR A 34 15.76 7.91 -10.99
C THR A 34 15.68 6.64 -11.81
N VAL A 35 14.88 5.67 -11.36
CA VAL A 35 14.67 4.37 -12.04
C VAL A 35 13.32 4.28 -12.78
N ALA A 36 12.38 5.19 -12.46
CA ALA A 36 11.09 5.34 -13.12
C ALA A 36 10.63 6.80 -13.04
N GLY A 37 9.93 7.28 -14.07
CA GLY A 37 9.50 8.68 -14.19
C GLY A 37 10.61 9.66 -14.58
N GLY A 38 10.31 10.96 -14.49
CA GLY A 38 11.20 12.02 -14.93
C GLY A 38 10.95 13.34 -14.19
N LYS A 39 11.37 14.46 -14.80
CA LYS A 39 11.35 15.79 -14.16
C LYS A 39 10.02 16.53 -14.29
N ARG A 40 9.03 15.96 -14.99
CA ARG A 40 7.75 16.61 -15.28
C ARG A 40 6.59 15.75 -14.79
N SER A 41 5.51 16.41 -14.44
CA SER A 41 4.24 15.79 -14.06
C SER A 41 3.29 15.81 -15.26
N ASP A 42 3.58 14.96 -16.24
CA ASP A 42 2.76 14.81 -17.44
C ASP A 42 2.55 13.32 -17.79
N SER A 43 1.86 13.05 -18.90
CA SER A 43 1.45 11.70 -19.32
C SER A 43 2.44 11.01 -20.26
N GLY A 44 3.61 11.61 -20.51
CA GLY A 44 4.67 10.98 -21.29
C GLY A 44 5.08 9.62 -20.71
N ASN A 45 5.51 8.69 -21.57
CA ASN A 45 5.90 7.34 -21.11
C ASN A 45 7.16 7.33 -20.24
N ASN A 46 7.93 8.42 -20.23
CA ASN A 46 9.06 8.62 -19.32
C ASN A 46 8.71 9.52 -18.12
N GLN A 47 7.44 9.86 -17.92
CA GLN A 47 6.97 10.72 -16.82
C GLN A 47 5.90 10.00 -15.98
N LEU A 48 5.71 10.51 -14.77
CA LEU A 48 4.66 10.11 -13.83
C LEU A 48 4.01 11.38 -13.29
N TYR A 49 2.71 11.32 -13.02
CA TYR A 49 1.95 12.40 -12.41
C TYR A 49 1.27 11.91 -11.12
N TRP A 50 1.84 12.35 -9.99
CA TRP A 50 1.44 11.97 -8.63
C TRP A 50 1.40 10.44 -8.44
N PRO A 51 2.53 9.75 -8.65
CA PRO A 51 2.59 8.33 -8.38
C PRO A 51 2.31 8.05 -6.89
N TRP A 52 1.57 6.97 -6.61
CA TRP A 52 1.19 6.59 -5.24
C TRP A 52 1.78 5.23 -4.86
N GLY A 53 1.03 4.14 -4.88
CA GLY A 53 1.56 2.81 -4.59
C GLY A 53 2.45 2.30 -5.72
N LEU A 54 3.50 1.57 -5.34
CA LEU A 54 4.33 0.83 -6.28
C LEU A 54 4.62 -0.57 -5.75
N TYR A 55 4.80 -1.51 -6.68
CA TYR A 55 5.19 -2.88 -6.38
C TYR A 55 6.39 -3.28 -7.23
N VAL A 56 7.36 -3.95 -6.60
CA VAL A 56 8.54 -4.47 -7.30
C VAL A 56 8.50 -5.97 -7.25
N ASP A 57 8.52 -6.64 -8.40
CA ASP A 57 8.51 -8.10 -8.46
C ASP A 57 9.92 -8.72 -8.38
N ASP A 58 9.98 -10.05 -8.47
CA ASP A 58 11.24 -10.81 -8.38
C ASP A 58 12.15 -10.57 -9.60
N ASP A 59 11.60 -10.09 -10.72
CA ASP A 59 12.32 -9.74 -11.94
C ASP A 59 12.84 -8.28 -11.89
N GLN A 60 12.71 -7.61 -10.75
CA GLN A 60 13.02 -6.18 -10.55
C GLN A 60 12.22 -5.27 -11.49
N THR A 61 11.03 -5.70 -11.89
CA THR A 61 10.06 -4.89 -12.62
C THR A 61 9.22 -4.10 -11.63
N ILE A 62 9.13 -2.80 -11.86
CA ILE A 62 8.41 -1.85 -11.02
C ILE A 62 7.04 -1.57 -11.65
N TYR A 63 5.97 -1.82 -10.91
CA TYR A 63 4.60 -1.43 -11.27
C TYR A 63 4.21 -0.23 -10.42
N ILE A 64 3.76 0.85 -11.04
CA ILE A 64 3.47 2.11 -10.35
C ILE A 64 2.04 2.55 -10.65
N ALA A 65 1.27 2.84 -9.60
CA ALA A 65 0.01 3.55 -9.71
C ALA A 65 0.29 5.02 -10.02
N ASP A 66 0.20 5.39 -11.30
CA ASP A 66 0.37 6.75 -11.80
C ASP A 66 -0.97 7.49 -11.68
N GLN A 67 -1.27 7.91 -10.45
CA GLN A 67 -2.61 8.24 -9.98
C GLN A 67 -3.32 9.28 -10.84
N SER A 68 -2.69 10.44 -11.07
CA SER A 68 -3.32 11.54 -11.81
C SER A 68 -3.32 11.32 -13.32
N ASN A 69 -2.59 10.32 -13.81
CA ASN A 69 -2.67 9.85 -15.19
C ASN A 69 -3.62 8.65 -15.35
N HIS A 70 -4.32 8.23 -14.29
CA HIS A 70 -5.37 7.19 -14.33
C HIS A 70 -4.88 5.87 -14.95
N ARG A 71 -3.63 5.46 -14.62
CA ARG A 71 -2.97 4.31 -15.23
C ARG A 71 -2.03 3.60 -14.27
N ILE A 72 -1.70 2.35 -14.58
CA ILE A 72 -0.55 1.65 -14.01
C ILE A 72 0.54 1.55 -15.08
N VAL A 73 1.76 1.89 -14.69
CA VAL A 73 2.92 1.84 -15.58
C VAL A 73 3.91 0.78 -15.10
N GLU A 74 4.36 -0.08 -16.01
CA GLU A 74 5.43 -1.04 -15.83
C GLU A 74 6.77 -0.42 -16.24
N TRP A 75 7.77 -0.53 -15.36
CA TRP A 75 9.17 -0.17 -15.61
C TRP A 75 10.07 -1.37 -15.40
N LYS A 76 10.68 -1.86 -16.46
CA LYS A 76 11.69 -2.92 -16.37
C LYS A 76 13.03 -2.36 -15.94
N SER A 77 13.86 -3.18 -15.29
CA SER A 77 15.22 -2.80 -14.92
C SER A 77 16.00 -2.26 -16.14
N GLY A 78 16.58 -1.07 -15.98
CA GLY A 78 17.32 -0.36 -17.04
C GLY A 78 16.46 0.36 -18.09
N ALA A 79 15.14 0.28 -18.04
CA ALA A 79 14.27 0.96 -18.99
C ALA A 79 14.24 2.49 -18.77
N THR A 80 14.32 3.26 -19.86
CA THR A 80 14.20 4.73 -19.84
C THR A 80 12.77 5.23 -19.99
N ASN A 81 11.86 4.35 -20.42
CA ASN A 81 10.44 4.62 -20.59
C ASN A 81 9.63 3.49 -19.96
N GLY A 82 8.53 3.85 -19.33
CA GLY A 82 7.54 2.93 -18.82
C GLY A 82 6.58 2.48 -19.92
N LYS A 83 5.93 1.35 -19.68
CA LYS A 83 4.87 0.80 -20.51
C LYS A 83 3.56 0.86 -19.73
N VAL A 84 2.54 1.51 -20.28
CA VAL A 84 1.19 1.43 -19.70
C VAL A 84 0.69 -0.01 -19.83
N VAL A 85 0.39 -0.64 -18.72
CA VAL A 85 -0.09 -2.04 -18.66
C VAL A 85 -1.56 -2.13 -18.27
N ALA A 86 -2.16 -0.99 -17.95
CA ALA A 86 -3.43 -0.90 -17.24
C ALA A 86 -3.90 0.56 -17.24
N GLY A 87 -5.13 0.82 -17.68
CA GLY A 87 -5.73 2.16 -17.71
C GLY A 87 -5.13 3.06 -18.80
N GLY A 88 -5.09 4.36 -18.55
CA GLY A 88 -4.52 5.36 -19.48
C GLY A 88 -5.41 5.74 -20.66
N ASN A 89 -6.64 5.21 -20.71
CA ASN A 89 -7.66 5.51 -21.74
C ASN A 89 -8.71 6.48 -21.18
N GLU A 90 -8.25 7.64 -20.70
CA GLU A 90 -9.05 8.63 -19.96
C GLU A 90 -9.50 8.12 -18.57
N ASP A 91 -9.92 9.08 -17.75
CA ASP A 91 -10.57 8.81 -16.47
C ASP A 91 -11.95 8.18 -16.71
N GLY A 92 -12.31 7.17 -15.94
CA GLY A 92 -13.64 6.59 -15.98
C GLY A 92 -13.75 5.24 -15.29
N ASN A 93 -14.91 4.62 -15.42
CA ASN A 93 -15.27 3.38 -14.72
C ASN A 93 -15.51 2.17 -15.65
N ARG A 94 -15.31 2.33 -16.96
CA ARG A 94 -15.41 1.22 -17.92
C ARG A 94 -14.34 0.16 -17.64
N PRO A 95 -14.48 -1.08 -18.14
CA PRO A 95 -13.50 -2.13 -17.89
C PRO A 95 -12.06 -1.78 -18.32
N HIS A 96 -11.87 -0.95 -19.34
CA HIS A 96 -10.53 -0.52 -19.80
C HIS A 96 -10.03 0.79 -19.18
N GLN A 97 -10.74 1.32 -18.18
CA GLN A 97 -10.47 2.61 -17.53
C GLN A 97 -10.19 2.43 -16.03
N LEU A 98 -9.39 3.34 -15.49
CA LEU A 98 -9.21 3.54 -14.05
C LEU A 98 -9.58 4.98 -13.69
N SER A 99 -9.82 5.22 -12.40
CA SER A 99 -9.98 6.53 -11.82
C SER A 99 -9.13 6.64 -10.56
N TYR A 100 -8.10 7.50 -10.59
CA TYR A 100 -7.19 7.73 -9.46
C TYR A 100 -6.71 6.45 -8.77
N PRO A 101 -6.03 5.52 -9.48
CA PRO A 101 -5.52 4.31 -8.86
C PRO A 101 -4.53 4.66 -7.75
N ARG A 102 -4.66 3.99 -6.60
CA ARG A 102 -3.86 4.31 -5.40
C ARG A 102 -2.77 3.30 -5.13
N ASP A 103 -3.00 2.04 -5.47
CA ASP A 103 -2.09 0.95 -5.15
C ASP A 103 -2.17 -0.15 -6.20
N VAL A 104 -1.09 -0.91 -6.35
CA VAL A 104 -0.98 -2.04 -7.25
C VAL A 104 -0.10 -3.11 -6.62
N ILE A 105 -0.52 -4.37 -6.70
CA ILE A 105 0.28 -5.55 -6.34
C ILE A 105 0.19 -6.60 -7.45
N VAL A 106 1.12 -7.56 -7.44
CA VAL A 106 1.12 -8.69 -8.39
C VAL A 106 0.60 -9.95 -7.70
N ASP A 107 -0.46 -10.53 -8.23
CA ASP A 107 -0.86 -11.92 -7.98
C ASP A 107 -0.05 -12.81 -8.93
N LYS A 108 0.98 -13.46 -8.39
CA LYS A 108 1.91 -14.32 -9.17
C LYS A 108 1.24 -15.59 -9.65
N GLU A 109 0.35 -16.18 -8.86
CA GLU A 109 -0.33 -17.44 -9.19
C GLU A 109 -1.22 -17.28 -10.43
N ARG A 110 -1.83 -16.10 -10.60
CA ARG A 110 -2.67 -15.79 -11.76
C ARG A 110 -1.99 -14.97 -12.85
N ASP A 111 -0.72 -14.62 -12.70
CA ASP A 111 0.00 -13.67 -13.54
C ASP A 111 -0.84 -12.39 -13.79
N SER A 112 -1.31 -11.78 -12.71
CA SER A 112 -2.24 -10.65 -12.75
C SER A 112 -1.83 -9.49 -11.85
N LEU A 113 -2.26 -8.29 -12.22
CA LEU A 113 -2.19 -7.08 -11.40
C LEU A 113 -3.49 -6.97 -10.58
N ILE A 114 -3.36 -6.68 -9.29
CA ILE A 114 -4.48 -6.33 -8.43
C ILE A 114 -4.33 -4.86 -8.07
N ILE A 115 -5.33 -4.05 -8.41
CA ILE A 115 -5.23 -2.60 -8.40
C ILE A 115 -6.35 -2.00 -7.57
N SER A 116 -5.96 -1.10 -6.68
CA SER A 116 -6.89 -0.24 -5.97
C SER A 116 -7.31 0.90 -6.91
N ASP A 117 -8.49 0.78 -7.48
CA ASP A 117 -9.10 1.78 -8.37
C ASP A 117 -9.91 2.77 -7.53
N GLY A 118 -9.18 3.62 -6.80
CA GLY A 118 -9.69 4.38 -5.65
C GLY A 118 -10.81 5.37 -5.98
N GLY A 119 -10.74 6.03 -7.14
CA GLY A 119 -11.79 6.94 -7.62
C GLY A 119 -13.11 6.22 -7.92
N ASN A 120 -13.03 4.95 -8.34
CA ASN A 120 -14.19 4.11 -8.64
C ASN A 120 -14.65 3.24 -7.44
N LYS A 121 -14.01 3.37 -6.27
CA LYS A 121 -14.31 2.58 -5.06
C LYS A 121 -14.38 1.07 -5.31
N ARG A 122 -13.38 0.54 -6.03
CA ARG A 122 -13.30 -0.87 -6.37
C ARG A 122 -11.86 -1.37 -6.38
N VAL A 123 -11.71 -2.69 -6.30
CA VAL A 123 -10.46 -3.38 -6.60
C VAL A 123 -10.65 -4.14 -7.90
N VAL A 124 -9.73 -3.93 -8.85
CA VAL A 124 -9.76 -4.58 -10.16
C VAL A 124 -8.58 -5.52 -10.33
N ARG A 125 -8.83 -6.61 -11.06
CA ARG A 125 -7.81 -7.55 -11.52
C ARG A 125 -7.57 -7.34 -13.01
N TRP A 126 -6.31 -7.21 -13.39
CA TRP A 126 -5.89 -7.09 -14.78
C TRP A 126 -4.90 -8.18 -15.14
N SER A 127 -4.96 -8.73 -16.36
CA SER A 127 -3.86 -9.57 -16.85
C SER A 127 -2.58 -8.77 -16.82
N ARG A 128 -1.53 -9.31 -16.19
CA ARG A 128 -0.23 -8.65 -16.11
C ARG A 128 0.41 -8.50 -17.48
N ARG A 129 0.07 -9.39 -18.41
CA ARG A 129 0.59 -9.41 -19.78
C ARG A 129 -0.56 -9.26 -20.77
N ASN A 130 -0.47 -8.22 -21.61
CA ASN A 130 -1.42 -7.92 -22.68
C ASN A 130 -2.89 -7.75 -22.23
N GLY A 131 -3.11 -7.31 -20.98
CA GLY A 131 -4.45 -6.97 -20.50
C GLY A 131 -4.99 -5.73 -21.21
N THR A 132 -6.23 -5.79 -21.68
CA THR A 132 -6.94 -4.66 -22.30
C THR A 132 -8.13 -4.17 -21.45
N SER A 133 -8.62 -5.00 -20.53
CA SER A 133 -9.77 -4.71 -19.67
C SER A 133 -9.68 -5.43 -18.33
N GLY A 134 -10.07 -4.75 -17.27
CA GLY A 134 -9.96 -5.16 -15.89
C GLY A 134 -11.29 -5.72 -15.41
N GLU A 135 -11.19 -6.78 -14.62
CA GLU A 135 -12.32 -7.39 -13.94
C GLU A 135 -12.47 -6.75 -12.56
N THR A 136 -13.67 -6.25 -12.23
CA THR A 136 -13.94 -5.81 -10.87
C THR A 136 -14.10 -7.03 -9.97
N ILE A 137 -13.17 -7.23 -9.05
CA ILE A 137 -13.17 -8.37 -8.12
C ILE A 137 -13.73 -8.01 -6.74
N ILE A 138 -13.69 -6.73 -6.36
CA ILE A 138 -14.31 -6.20 -5.14
C ILE A 138 -14.92 -4.85 -5.47
N SER A 139 -16.19 -4.65 -5.14
CA SER A 139 -16.94 -3.39 -5.34
C SER A 139 -17.30 -2.72 -4.02
N ASN A 140 -17.58 -1.41 -4.06
CA ASN A 140 -18.03 -0.61 -2.90
C ASN A 140 -17.02 -0.60 -1.76
N ILE A 141 -15.74 -0.43 -2.10
CA ILE A 141 -14.63 -0.38 -1.13
C ILE A 141 -13.76 0.85 -1.40
N ALA A 142 -13.57 1.70 -0.40
CA ALA A 142 -12.66 2.84 -0.50
C ALA A 142 -11.23 2.37 -0.22
N CYS A 143 -10.68 1.60 -1.16
CA CYS A 143 -9.39 0.96 -0.98
C CYS A 143 -8.24 1.98 -0.97
N TRP A 144 -7.47 2.02 0.12
CA TRP A 144 -6.25 2.84 0.20
C TRP A 144 -4.97 2.02 0.07
N GLY A 145 -4.96 0.80 0.60
CA GLY A 145 -3.81 -0.10 0.54
C GLY A 145 -4.23 -1.55 0.30
N LEU A 146 -3.38 -2.27 -0.43
CA LEU A 146 -3.54 -3.68 -0.76
C LEU A 146 -2.32 -4.46 -0.30
N THR A 147 -2.53 -5.68 0.17
CA THR A 147 -1.45 -6.67 0.28
C THR A 147 -1.98 -8.07 0.05
N MET A 148 -1.10 -9.01 -0.27
CA MET A 148 -1.46 -10.41 -0.49
C MET A 148 -0.51 -11.30 0.29
N ASP A 149 -1.06 -12.28 1.00
CA ASP A 149 -0.26 -13.28 1.70
C ASP A 149 0.28 -14.37 0.76
N GLU A 150 1.14 -15.24 1.28
CA GLU A 150 1.73 -16.34 0.51
C GLU A 150 0.71 -17.41 0.06
N ASN A 151 -0.49 -17.42 0.64
CA ASN A 151 -1.60 -18.29 0.25
C ASN A 151 -2.49 -17.65 -0.83
N GLY A 152 -2.15 -16.44 -1.31
CA GLY A 152 -2.93 -15.69 -2.28
C GLY A 152 -4.17 -15.01 -1.70
N SER A 153 -4.28 -14.89 -0.37
CA SER A 153 -5.37 -14.14 0.26
C SER A 153 -5.10 -12.65 0.13
N LEU A 154 -6.06 -11.91 -0.40
CA LEU A 154 -6.00 -10.47 -0.59
C LEU A 154 -6.51 -9.75 0.65
N TYR A 155 -5.73 -8.81 1.17
CA TYR A 155 -6.08 -7.95 2.29
C TYR A 155 -6.27 -6.53 1.76
N VAL A 156 -7.42 -5.93 2.09
CA VAL A 156 -7.84 -4.64 1.56
C VAL A 156 -8.20 -3.73 2.72
N VAL A 157 -7.61 -2.53 2.73
CA VAL A 157 -7.95 -1.47 3.68
C VAL A 157 -9.18 -0.72 3.16
N ASP A 158 -10.31 -0.84 3.86
CA ASP A 158 -11.52 -0.07 3.57
C ASP A 158 -11.60 1.16 4.48
N ASP A 159 -11.22 2.31 3.95
CA ASP A 159 -11.18 3.56 4.71
C ASP A 159 -12.60 4.07 5.05
N ASP A 160 -13.59 3.86 4.18
CA ASP A 160 -14.99 4.26 4.42
C ASP A 160 -15.60 3.49 5.60
N LYS A 161 -15.11 2.27 5.85
CA LYS A 161 -15.58 1.38 6.94
C LYS A 161 -14.63 1.30 8.12
N HIS A 162 -13.45 1.93 8.02
CA HIS A 162 -12.39 1.88 9.02
C HIS A 162 -12.03 0.44 9.43
N GLU A 163 -11.81 -0.40 8.44
CA GLU A 163 -11.52 -1.83 8.66
C GLU A 163 -10.55 -2.39 7.61
N VAL A 164 -9.98 -3.55 7.92
CA VAL A 164 -9.25 -4.36 6.95
C VAL A 164 -10.04 -5.64 6.71
N ARG A 165 -10.25 -5.96 5.42
CA ARG A 165 -10.92 -7.19 4.99
C ARG A 165 -9.94 -8.13 4.31
N ARG A 166 -10.04 -9.42 4.64
CA ARG A 166 -9.36 -10.52 3.95
C ARG A 166 -10.32 -11.22 3.01
N TYR A 167 -9.87 -11.47 1.78
CA TYR A 167 -10.54 -12.24 0.74
C TYR A 167 -9.64 -13.42 0.37
N ARG A 168 -10.07 -14.64 0.68
CA ARG A 168 -9.41 -15.86 0.21
C ARG A 168 -9.79 -16.12 -1.24
N MET A 169 -9.06 -17.04 -1.86
CA MET A 169 -9.32 -17.51 -3.22
C MET A 169 -10.77 -18.00 -3.34
N GLY A 170 -11.57 -17.34 -4.19
CA GLY A 170 -12.97 -17.68 -4.43
C GLY A 170 -13.98 -17.02 -3.48
N ASP A 171 -13.53 -16.25 -2.49
CA ASP A 171 -14.43 -15.49 -1.62
C ASP A 171 -15.21 -14.45 -2.44
N THR A 172 -16.53 -14.42 -2.23
CA THR A 172 -17.40 -13.36 -2.77
C THR A 172 -17.64 -12.23 -1.75
N LYS A 173 -17.23 -12.45 -0.49
CA LYS A 173 -17.35 -11.50 0.62
C LYS A 173 -16.11 -11.59 1.50
N GLY A 174 -15.51 -10.45 1.80
CA GLY A 174 -14.32 -10.40 2.65
C GLY A 174 -14.68 -10.54 4.13
N THR A 175 -13.83 -11.23 4.87
CA THR A 175 -13.90 -11.32 6.35
C THR A 175 -13.15 -10.14 6.96
N VAL A 176 -13.76 -9.47 7.94
CA VAL A 176 -13.05 -8.43 8.69
C VAL A 176 -11.96 -9.07 9.56
N VAL A 177 -10.73 -8.58 9.45
CA VAL A 177 -9.57 -9.08 10.19
C VAL A 177 -8.91 -8.02 11.09
N ALA A 178 -9.25 -6.74 10.91
CA ALA A 178 -8.88 -5.65 11.81
C ALA A 178 -9.95 -4.55 11.79
N GLY A 179 -10.22 -3.93 12.94
CA GLY A 179 -11.28 -2.92 13.07
C GLY A 179 -12.69 -3.53 13.01
N GLY A 180 -13.58 -2.93 12.20
CA GLY A 180 -14.94 -3.44 11.93
C GLY A 180 -16.00 -3.07 12.96
N SER A 181 -15.67 -2.17 13.90
CA SER A 181 -16.60 -1.64 14.89
C SER A 181 -16.84 -0.13 14.73
N GLY A 182 -16.79 0.33 13.46
CA GLY A 182 -16.87 1.75 13.10
C GLY A 182 -15.63 2.55 13.48
N GLU A 183 -15.68 3.85 13.20
CA GLU A 183 -14.61 4.79 13.52
C GLU A 183 -14.40 4.88 15.04
N GLY A 184 -13.15 4.86 15.49
CA GLY A 184 -12.81 5.14 16.87
C GLY A 184 -11.38 4.78 17.22
N ASN A 185 -11.02 4.97 18.49
CA ASN A 185 -9.66 4.78 19.01
C ASN A 185 -9.51 3.59 19.96
N ARG A 186 -10.57 2.80 20.17
CA ARG A 186 -10.50 1.57 20.97
C ARG A 186 -9.63 0.53 20.28
N LEU A 187 -9.17 -0.49 21.00
CA LEU A 187 -8.30 -1.54 20.46
C LEU A 187 -8.99 -2.45 19.42
N TYR A 188 -10.30 -2.34 19.23
CA TYR A 188 -11.07 -3.04 18.20
C TYR A 188 -11.64 -2.08 17.13
N GLN A 189 -11.20 -0.83 17.14
CA GLN A 189 -11.60 0.21 16.19
C GLN A 189 -10.37 0.77 15.48
N LEU A 190 -10.59 1.31 14.30
CA LEU A 190 -9.62 2.10 13.53
C LEU A 190 -10.27 3.45 13.20
N SER A 191 -9.47 4.43 12.79
CA SER A 191 -9.91 5.70 12.24
C SER A 191 -9.01 6.07 11.06
N CYS A 192 -9.60 6.10 9.88
CA CYS A 192 -8.95 6.25 8.58
C CYS A 192 -7.67 5.40 8.42
N PRO A 193 -7.78 4.05 8.44
CA PRO A 193 -6.64 3.20 8.16
C PRO A 193 -6.15 3.43 6.73
N SER A 194 -4.84 3.54 6.53
CA SER A 194 -4.27 3.94 5.24
C SER A 194 -3.41 2.88 4.55
N TYR A 195 -2.91 1.91 5.31
CA TYR A 195 -2.02 0.86 4.79
C TYR A 195 -2.13 -0.42 5.61
N VAL A 196 -1.81 -1.54 4.97
CA VAL A 196 -1.80 -2.87 5.57
C VAL A 196 -0.54 -3.63 5.19
N PHE A 197 0.06 -4.30 6.17
CA PHE A 197 1.10 -5.30 5.98
C PHE A 197 0.69 -6.59 6.68
N VAL A 198 0.99 -7.74 6.08
CA VAL A 198 0.70 -9.06 6.65
C VAL A 198 2.01 -9.82 6.77
N ASP A 199 2.30 -10.35 7.96
CA ASP A 199 3.49 -11.16 8.19
C ASP A 199 3.26 -12.64 7.88
N ARG A 200 4.29 -13.48 8.10
CA ARG A 200 4.23 -14.93 7.83
C ARG A 200 3.33 -15.69 8.79
N ASP A 201 3.02 -15.12 9.95
CA ASP A 201 2.10 -15.70 10.93
C ASP A 201 0.66 -15.20 10.69
N HIS A 202 0.39 -14.62 9.51
CA HIS A 202 -0.87 -14.00 9.13
C HIS A 202 -1.33 -12.86 10.06
N SER A 203 -0.42 -12.27 10.84
CA SER A 203 -0.72 -11.10 11.63
C SER A 203 -0.82 -9.87 10.73
N VAL A 204 -1.84 -9.05 10.98
CA VAL A 204 -2.17 -7.86 10.21
C VAL A 204 -1.68 -6.62 10.94
N TYR A 205 -0.78 -5.88 10.30
CA TYR A 205 -0.29 -4.58 10.75
C TYR A 205 -0.99 -3.48 9.98
N VAL A 206 -1.62 -2.56 10.68
CA VAL A 206 -2.43 -1.49 10.08
C VAL A 206 -1.95 -0.14 10.58
N SER A 207 -1.68 0.76 9.64
CA SER A 207 -1.46 2.17 9.97
C SER A 207 -2.80 2.83 10.20
N ASP A 208 -3.11 3.08 11.47
CA ASP A 208 -4.35 3.67 11.95
C ASP A 208 -4.18 5.20 11.96
N SER A 209 -4.24 5.80 10.77
CA SER A 209 -3.65 7.11 10.48
C SER A 209 -4.22 8.22 11.37
N ARG A 210 -5.54 8.30 11.58
CA ARG A 210 -6.12 9.38 12.42
C ARG A 210 -5.99 9.14 13.92
N ASN A 211 -5.66 7.92 14.33
CA ASN A 211 -5.32 7.62 15.71
C ASN A 211 -3.80 7.71 15.97
N HIS A 212 -2.99 8.11 14.99
CA HIS A 212 -1.55 8.35 15.16
C HIS A 212 -0.80 7.14 15.73
N ARG A 213 -1.15 5.94 15.23
CA ARG A 213 -0.61 4.67 15.74
C ARG A 213 -0.52 3.61 14.65
N VAL A 214 0.29 2.60 14.91
CA VAL A 214 0.30 1.34 14.18
C VAL A 214 -0.23 0.24 15.09
N MET A 215 -1.17 -0.53 14.57
CA MET A 215 -1.85 -1.59 15.29
C MET A 215 -1.53 -2.95 14.66
N LYS A 216 -1.31 -3.98 15.48
CA LYS A 216 -1.17 -5.39 15.07
C LYS A 216 -2.40 -6.17 15.51
N TRP A 217 -2.96 -6.99 14.63
CA TRP A 217 -3.91 -8.06 14.96
C TRP A 217 -3.28 -9.40 14.63
N GLU A 218 -3.22 -10.30 15.60
CA GLU A 218 -2.89 -11.71 15.35
C GLU A 218 -4.09 -12.40 14.66
N GLU A 219 -3.84 -13.50 13.95
CA GLU A 219 -4.92 -14.20 13.25
C GLU A 219 -6.04 -14.62 14.23
N GLY A 220 -7.28 -14.22 13.94
CA GLY A 220 -8.44 -14.50 14.77
C GLY A 220 -8.61 -13.58 16.00
N ALA A 221 -7.70 -12.63 16.24
CA ALA A 221 -7.81 -11.69 17.35
C ALA A 221 -9.01 -10.75 17.19
N THR A 222 -9.77 -10.54 18.27
CA THR A 222 -10.90 -9.58 18.29
C THR A 222 -10.47 -8.16 18.64
N ARG A 223 -9.23 -7.97 19.10
CA ARG A 223 -8.63 -6.68 19.50
C ARG A 223 -7.18 -6.67 19.07
N GLY A 224 -6.70 -5.50 18.65
CA GLY A 224 -5.32 -5.30 18.25
C GLY A 224 -4.45 -4.81 19.40
N ILE A 225 -3.16 -4.79 19.12
CA ILE A 225 -2.07 -4.36 20.00
C ILE A 225 -1.41 -3.14 19.34
N ILE A 226 -1.19 -2.07 20.11
CA ILE A 226 -0.41 -0.92 19.63
C ILE A 226 1.06 -1.34 19.56
N VAL A 227 1.67 -1.29 18.38
CA VAL A 227 3.08 -1.65 18.17
C VAL A 227 3.98 -0.44 17.87
N ALA A 228 3.38 0.71 17.54
CA ALA A 228 4.08 1.99 17.45
C ALA A 228 3.10 3.16 17.66
N GLY A 229 3.57 4.25 18.27
CA GLY A 229 2.76 5.44 18.54
C GLY A 229 1.62 5.23 19.55
N GLY A 230 0.48 5.89 19.34
CA GLY A 230 -0.75 5.67 20.10
C GLY A 230 -0.91 6.41 21.43
N GLN A 231 0.10 7.17 21.88
CA GLN A 231 -0.02 8.04 23.05
C GLN A 231 -0.74 9.34 22.71
N ARG A 232 -0.26 10.05 21.68
CA ARG A 232 -0.87 11.25 21.09
C ARG A 232 -0.23 11.55 19.74
N GLN A 233 -0.85 12.46 18.98
CA GLN A 233 -0.18 13.11 17.86
C GLN A 233 1.03 13.90 18.37
N GLY A 234 2.15 13.82 17.66
CA GLY A 234 3.30 14.67 17.93
C GLY A 234 4.58 14.21 17.26
N LYS A 235 5.72 14.75 17.72
CA LYS A 235 7.03 14.64 17.05
C LYS A 235 8.08 13.90 17.88
N SER A 236 7.74 13.46 19.09
CA SER A 236 8.68 12.72 19.94
C SER A 236 8.99 11.33 19.36
N LEU A 237 9.93 10.61 19.98
CA LEU A 237 10.29 9.25 19.56
C LEU A 237 9.24 8.18 19.94
N THR A 238 8.18 8.56 20.66
CA THR A 238 7.06 7.68 21.01
C THR A 238 5.75 8.12 20.36
N GLU A 239 5.79 9.15 19.51
CA GLU A 239 4.63 9.76 18.87
C GLU A 239 4.73 9.67 17.34
N LEU A 240 3.57 9.63 16.70
CA LEU A 240 3.43 9.66 15.25
C LEU A 240 2.48 10.79 14.84
N ASP A 241 2.53 11.20 13.59
CA ASP A 241 1.57 12.05 12.93
C ASP A 241 1.12 11.43 11.60
N ARG A 242 -0.12 10.91 11.57
CA ARG A 242 -0.75 10.31 10.39
C ARG A 242 0.09 9.23 9.71
N PRO A 243 0.52 8.18 10.41
CA PRO A 243 1.36 7.14 9.82
C PRO A 243 0.69 6.54 8.59
N GLN A 244 1.47 6.26 7.55
CA GLN A 244 0.97 5.66 6.31
C GLN A 244 1.58 4.29 6.05
N GLY A 245 2.73 4.18 5.37
CA GLY A 245 3.37 2.89 5.11
C GLY A 245 3.89 2.23 6.38
N VAL A 246 3.70 0.91 6.48
CA VAL A 246 4.29 0.07 7.53
C VAL A 246 4.88 -1.20 6.92
N VAL A 247 6.10 -1.58 7.32
CA VAL A 247 6.76 -2.85 6.95
C VAL A 247 7.57 -3.38 8.12
N LEU A 248 7.85 -4.68 8.11
CA LEU A 248 8.71 -5.33 9.11
C LEU A 248 10.00 -5.86 8.50
N ASP A 249 11.09 -5.84 9.27
CA ASP A 249 12.30 -6.61 8.95
C ASP A 249 12.22 -8.06 9.47
N GLN A 250 13.29 -8.85 9.24
CA GLN A 250 13.39 -10.24 9.73
C GLN A 250 13.46 -10.36 11.26
N ARG A 251 13.77 -9.27 11.97
CA ARG A 251 13.82 -9.20 13.44
C ARG A 251 12.51 -8.67 14.01
N GLU A 252 11.47 -8.58 13.17
CA GLU A 252 10.16 -8.00 13.50
C GLU A 252 10.25 -6.54 13.98
N THR A 253 11.28 -5.81 13.57
CA THR A 253 11.36 -4.36 13.74
C THR A 253 10.32 -3.73 12.82
N VAL A 254 9.44 -2.92 13.38
CA VAL A 254 8.41 -2.19 12.63
C VAL A 254 9.00 -0.90 12.10
N TYR A 255 8.97 -0.69 10.79
CA TYR A 255 9.31 0.57 10.12
C TYR A 255 8.03 1.27 9.69
N VAL A 256 7.93 2.56 10.03
CA VAL A 256 6.73 3.36 9.80
C VAL A 256 7.09 4.63 9.06
N ALA A 257 6.39 4.91 7.98
CA ALA A 257 6.38 6.23 7.36
C ALA A 257 5.51 7.17 8.20
N ASP A 258 6.16 7.97 9.06
CA ASP A 258 5.54 8.98 9.90
C ASP A 258 5.28 10.24 9.07
N PHE A 259 4.24 10.13 8.25
CA PHE A 259 3.95 11.01 7.12
C PHE A 259 3.86 12.49 7.49
N GLY A 260 3.09 12.83 8.53
CA GLY A 260 2.90 14.21 8.97
C GLY A 260 4.17 14.83 9.54
N ASN A 261 5.15 14.01 9.92
CA ASN A 261 6.45 14.43 10.43
C ASN A 261 7.59 14.31 9.42
N HIS A 262 7.31 13.88 8.18
CA HIS A 262 8.29 13.77 7.10
C HIS A 262 9.51 12.90 7.45
N ARG A 263 9.28 11.80 8.17
CA ARG A 263 10.35 10.89 8.62
C ARG A 263 9.96 9.42 8.51
N ILE A 264 10.96 8.56 8.49
CA ILE A 264 10.80 7.12 8.72
C ILE A 264 11.24 6.83 10.15
N MET A 265 10.42 6.11 10.90
CA MET A 265 10.74 5.67 12.24
C MET A 265 10.79 4.15 12.31
N ARG A 266 11.56 3.62 13.27
CA ARG A 266 11.62 2.18 13.52
C ARG A 266 11.40 1.87 15.00
N TRP A 267 10.68 0.79 15.28
CA TRP A 267 10.46 0.23 16.61
C TRP A 267 10.91 -1.23 16.63
N PRO A 268 11.97 -1.56 17.38
CA PRO A 268 12.35 -2.95 17.63
C PRO A 268 11.22 -3.71 18.34
N LYS A 269 11.11 -5.01 18.08
CA LYS A 269 10.17 -5.87 18.81
C LYS A 269 10.39 -5.75 20.31
N GLY A 270 9.31 -5.49 21.05
CA GLY A 270 9.33 -5.33 22.51
C GLY A 270 9.83 -3.98 23.02
N ALA A 271 10.06 -2.99 22.14
CA ALA A 271 10.33 -1.61 22.58
C ALA A 271 9.15 -1.04 23.39
N THR A 272 9.45 -0.43 24.54
CA THR A 272 8.49 0.24 25.44
C THR A 272 8.63 1.74 25.40
#